data_AF-W5N4U0-F1
#
_entry.id   AF-W5N4U0-F1
#
_cell.length_a   1.000
_cell.length_b   1.000
_cell.length_c   1.000
_cell.angle_alpha   90.00
_cell.angle_beta   90.00
_cell.angle_gamma   90.00
#
_symmetry.space_group_name_H-M   'P 1'
#
loop_
_entity.id
_entity.type
_entity.pdbx_description
1 polymer ?
#
loop_
_entity_poly.entity_id
_entity_poly.type
_entity_poly.pdbx_seq_one_letter_code
_entity_poly.pdbx_strand_id
1 'polypeptide(L)'
;MPYVLISTQIRLETGPTMVGDEYSDPTLMNYLGARKTTMLGNNFSEYHVDDPPRMVLDKLEKIGYRVVSMTGVGQTLVWCLHKETL
;
A
#
# COMPACT_ATOMS: atom_id res chain seq x y z
N MET A 1 -2.61 -1.39 13.29
CA MET A 1 -3.21 -1.92 12.06
C MET A 1 -2.50 -3.23 11.71
N PRO A 2 -3.04 -4.42 12.03
CA PRO A 2 -2.30 -5.68 11.85
C PRO A 2 -2.21 -6.11 10.38
N TYR A 3 -3.16 -5.73 9.53
CA TYR A 3 -3.16 -6.04 8.10
C TYR A 3 -3.05 -4.79 7.25
N VAL A 4 -2.34 -4.90 6.13
CA VAL A 4 -2.24 -3.86 5.10
C VAL A 4 -2.39 -4.51 3.73
N LEU A 5 -3.18 -3.86 2.87
CA LEU A 5 -3.28 -4.18 1.45
C LEU A 5 -2.58 -3.08 0.67
N ILE A 6 -1.58 -3.43 -0.13
CA ILE A 6 -0.97 -2.50 -1.07
C ILE A 6 -1.20 -2.99 -2.49
N SER A 7 -1.26 -2.07 -3.45
CA SER A 7 -1.43 -2.44 -4.84
C SER A 7 -0.71 -1.51 -5.80
N THR A 8 -0.42 -2.02 -6.99
CA THR A 8 0.00 -1.18 -8.12
C THR A 8 -0.64 -1.71 -9.38
N GLN A 9 -0.95 -0.83 -10.32
CA GLN A 9 -1.26 -1.24 -11.68
C GLN A 9 0.03 -1.60 -12.41
N ILE A 10 -0.04 -2.44 -13.44
CA ILE A 10 1.14 -2.68 -14.28
C ILE A 10 1.67 -1.34 -14.81
N ARG A 11 2.98 -1.13 -14.86
CA ARG A 11 4.09 -2.09 -14.70
C ARG A 11 4.65 -2.11 -13.27
N LEU A 12 5.07 -3.29 -12.79
CA LEU A 12 5.55 -3.51 -11.41
C LEU A 12 6.83 -2.73 -11.07
N GLU A 13 7.60 -2.36 -12.08
CA GLU A 13 8.89 -1.67 -11.96
C GLU A 13 8.75 -0.17 -11.64
N THR A 14 7.54 0.40 -11.71
CA THR A 14 7.26 1.81 -11.45
C THR A 14 6.10 1.97 -10.47
N GLY A 15 6.03 3.13 -9.81
CA GLY A 15 4.82 3.55 -9.11
C GLY A 15 3.77 4.14 -10.06
N PRO A 16 2.64 4.62 -9.49
CA PRO A 16 2.39 4.74 -8.06
C PRO A 16 2.02 3.40 -7.40
N THR A 17 2.32 3.28 -6.10
CA THR A 17 1.82 2.20 -5.26
C THR A 17 0.75 2.76 -4.32
N MET A 18 -0.44 2.18 -4.37
CA MET A 18 -1.52 2.45 -3.40
C MET A 18 -1.20 1.71 -2.11
N VAL A 19 -1.22 2.42 -0.98
CA VAL A 19 -0.72 1.92 0.31
C VAL A 19 -1.72 2.01 1.46
N GLY A 20 -2.90 2.58 1.21
CA GLY A 20 -3.94 2.67 2.23
C GLY A 20 -5.23 3.28 1.73
N ASP A 21 -6.29 3.04 2.49
CA ASP A 21 -7.61 3.65 2.37
C ASP A 21 -7.76 4.87 3.30
N GLU A 22 -8.95 5.46 3.34
CA GLU A 22 -9.28 6.63 4.15
C GLU A 22 -9.01 6.46 5.65
N TYR A 23 -9.10 5.24 6.17
CA TYR A 23 -8.98 4.89 7.60
C TYR A 23 -7.61 4.30 7.95
N SER A 24 -6.69 4.27 6.98
CA SER A 24 -5.33 3.79 7.18
C SER A 24 -4.59 4.61 8.22
N ASP A 25 -3.74 3.94 9.03
CA ASP A 25 -3.01 4.55 10.16
C ASP A 25 -2.18 5.74 9.66
N PRO A 26 -2.49 6.98 10.09
CA PRO A 26 -1.80 8.17 9.60
C PRO A 26 -0.29 8.14 9.88
N THR A 27 0.14 7.50 10.97
CA THR A 27 1.56 7.37 11.32
C THR A 27 2.27 6.47 10.31
N LEU A 28 1.63 5.36 9.93
CA LEU A 28 2.13 4.46 8.89
C LEU A 28 2.17 5.15 7.52
N MET A 29 1.11 5.85 7.15
CA MET A 29 1.05 6.56 5.86
C MET A 29 2.13 7.64 5.77
N ASN A 30 2.36 8.37 6.87
CA ASN A 30 3.44 9.35 6.96
C ASN A 30 4.83 8.69 6.88
N TYR A 31 5.04 7.55 7.55
CA TYR A 31 6.30 6.79 7.45
C TYR A 31 6.61 6.35 6.01
N LEU A 32 5.59 5.96 5.24
CA LEU A 32 5.75 5.58 3.84
C LEU A 32 6.01 6.78 2.93
N GLY A 33 5.69 8.00 3.38
CA GLY A 33 5.71 9.23 2.57
C GLY A 33 4.49 9.36 1.66
N ALA A 34 3.35 8.77 2.07
CA ALA A 34 2.16 8.70 1.24
C ALA A 34 1.36 10.00 1.22
N ARG A 35 0.72 10.27 0.07
CA ARG A 35 -0.21 11.39 -0.11
C ARG A 35 -1.64 10.87 -0.14
N LYS A 36 -2.54 11.51 0.61
CA LYS A 36 -3.98 11.23 0.55
C LYS A 36 -4.58 11.99 -0.63
N THR A 37 -5.29 11.29 -1.51
CA THR A 37 -6.02 11.89 -2.63
C THR A 37 -7.43 11.33 -2.74
N THR A 38 -8.32 12.15 -3.29
CA THR A 38 -9.68 11.76 -3.66
C THR A 38 -9.81 12.04 -5.15
N MET A 39 -9.84 10.98 -5.97
CA MET A 39 -10.04 11.17 -7.41
C MET A 39 -11.44 11.72 -7.69
N LEU A 40 -11.57 12.56 -8.72
CA LEU A 40 -12.86 13.09 -9.12
C LEU A 40 -13.81 11.94 -9.46
N GLY A 41 -14.97 11.90 -8.79
CA GLY A 41 -15.97 10.84 -8.95
C GLY A 41 -15.92 9.76 -7.86
N ASN A 42 -14.85 9.69 -7.05
CA ASN A 42 -14.79 8.80 -5.91
C ASN A 42 -15.44 9.45 -4.68
N ASN A 43 -16.13 8.63 -3.89
CA ASN A 43 -16.64 8.99 -2.57
C ASN A 43 -15.71 8.51 -1.43
N PHE A 44 -14.51 8.06 -1.77
CA PHE A 44 -13.49 7.58 -0.85
C PHE A 44 -12.13 8.20 -1.19
N SER A 45 -11.27 8.28 -0.18
CA SER A 45 -9.89 8.72 -0.34
C SER A 45 -8.92 7.56 -0.26
N GLU A 46 -7.79 7.69 -0.93
CA GLU A 46 -6.73 6.67 -0.93
C GLU A 46 -5.38 7.32 -0.67
N TYR A 47 -4.47 6.55 -0.09
CA TYR A 47 -3.07 6.91 0.07
C TYR A 47 -2.22 6.25 -0.99
N HIS A 48 -1.35 7.02 -1.62
CA HIS A 48 -0.38 6.51 -2.59
C HIS A 48 1.01 7.10 -2.41
N VAL A 49 2.01 6.37 -2.88
CA VAL A 49 3.41 6.81 -3.01
C VAL A 49 3.86 6.66 -4.45
N ASP A 50 4.84 7.47 -4.88
CA ASP A 50 5.38 7.40 -6.24
C ASP A 50 6.40 6.24 -6.39
N ASP A 51 6.79 5.61 -5.28
CA ASP A 51 7.70 4.45 -5.25
C ASP A 51 7.07 3.20 -5.90
N PRO A 52 7.86 2.32 -6.53
CA PRO A 52 7.42 1.01 -6.97
C PRO A 52 7.12 0.09 -5.76
N PRO A 53 6.26 -0.93 -5.92
CA PRO A 53 5.82 -1.78 -4.81
C PRO A 53 6.98 -2.47 -4.09
N ARG A 54 8.06 -2.83 -4.79
CA ARG A 54 9.27 -3.42 -4.17
C ARG A 54 9.84 -2.54 -3.05
N MET A 55 9.93 -1.22 -3.27
CA MET A 55 10.45 -0.29 -2.26
C MET A 55 9.48 -0.11 -1.09
N VAL A 56 8.17 -0.16 -1.35
CA VAL A 56 7.14 -0.11 -0.31
C VAL A 56 7.21 -1.36 0.57
N LEU A 57 7.35 -2.55 -0.04
CA LEU A 57 7.52 -3.81 0.68
C LEU A 57 8.75 -3.78 1.58
N ASP A 58 9.91 -3.29 1.10
CA ASP A 58 11.12 -3.13 1.93
C ASP A 58 10.87 -2.19 3.14
N LYS A 59 10.13 -1.08 2.94
CA LYS A 59 9.77 -0.15 4.02
C LYS A 59 8.86 -0.82 5.05
N LEU A 60 7.86 -1.57 4.60
CA LEU A 60 6.91 -2.29 5.45
C LEU A 60 7.60 -3.42 6.25
N GLU A 61 8.55 -4.13 5.64
CA GLU A 61 9.36 -5.16 6.30
C GLU A 61 10.14 -4.59 7.50
N LYS A 62 10.77 -3.41 7.35
CA LYS A 62 11.54 -2.75 8.42
C LYS A 62 10.75 -2.46 9.68
N ILE A 63 9.43 -2.34 9.58
CA ILE A 63 8.53 -2.07 10.70
C ILE A 63 7.71 -3.31 11.11
N GLY A 64 8.06 -4.49 10.58
CA GLY A 64 7.56 -5.79 11.03
C GLY A 64 6.35 -6.34 10.26
N TYR A 65 6.00 -5.78 9.09
CA TYR A 65 5.02 -6.43 8.23
C TYR A 65 5.68 -7.51 7.38
N ARG A 66 4.97 -8.63 7.16
CA ARG A 66 5.38 -9.71 6.28
C ARG A 66 4.33 -9.94 5.21
N VAL A 67 4.76 -10.19 3.97
CA VAL A 67 3.85 -10.62 2.90
C VAL A 67 3.25 -11.98 3.27
N VAL A 68 1.93 -12.06 3.27
CA VAL A 68 1.15 -13.29 3.50
C VAL A 68 0.67 -13.86 2.17
N SER A 69 0.27 -13.00 1.23
CA SER A 69 -0.20 -13.41 -0.09
C SER A 69 0.00 -12.32 -1.13
N MET A 70 0.06 -12.72 -2.39
CA MET A 70 0.06 -11.83 -3.56
C MET A 70 -0.91 -12.39 -4.61
N THR A 71 -1.69 -11.51 -5.23
CA THR A 71 -2.57 -11.87 -6.34
C THR A 71 -2.61 -10.80 -7.43
N GLY A 72 -3.09 -11.16 -8.62
CA GLY A 72 -3.39 -10.24 -9.70
C GLY A 72 -4.89 -10.18 -9.98
N VAL A 73 -5.42 -8.97 -10.22
CA VAL A 73 -6.80 -8.71 -10.60
C VAL A 73 -6.84 -7.69 -11.75
N GLY A 74 -7.22 -8.16 -12.94
CA GLY A 74 -7.18 -7.33 -14.15
C GLY A 74 -5.76 -6.89 -14.49
N GLN A 75 -5.48 -5.58 -14.37
CA GLN A 75 -4.15 -4.99 -14.58
C GLN A 75 -3.49 -4.56 -13.26
N THR A 76 -4.06 -4.95 -12.12
CA THR A 76 -3.60 -4.59 -10.78
C THR A 76 -2.97 -5.79 -10.09
N LEU A 77 -1.84 -5.57 -9.43
CA LEU A 77 -1.20 -6.51 -8.52
C LEU A 77 -1.46 -6.05 -7.09
N VAL A 78 -1.82 -6.98 -6.20
CA VAL A 78 -2.16 -6.71 -4.80
C VAL A 78 -1.33 -7.61 -3.88
N TRP A 79 -0.77 -7.02 -2.84
CA TRP A 79 -0.09 -7.72 -1.76
C TRP A 79 -0.86 -7.55 -0.46
N CYS A 80 -1.09 -8.68 0.21
CA CYS A 80 -1.57 -8.71 1.58
C CYS A 80 -0.40 -8.90 2.52
N LEU A 81 -0.24 -7.97 3.46
CA LEU A 81 0.78 -8.02 4.50
C LEU A 81 0.15 -8.09 5.88
N HIS A 82 0.84 -8.77 6.80
CA HIS A 82 0.45 -8.89 8.20
C HIS A 82 1.62 -8.53 9.12
N LYS A 83 1.35 -7.77 10.18
CA LYS A 83 2.26 -7.52 11.29
C LYS A 83 1.67 -8.19 12.53
N GLU A 84 2.40 -9.15 13.07
CA GLU A 84 2.01 -9.84 14.30
C GLU A 84 1.97 -8.85 15.47
N THR A 85 0.84 -8.83 16.17
CA THR A 85 0.67 -8.07 17.41
C THR A 85 0.85 -9.04 18.57
N LEU A 86 1.92 -8.83 19.35
CA LEU A 86 2.15 -9.51 20.63
C LEU A 86 1.17 -9.01 21.69
#